data_AF-A0A847UK34-F1
#
_entry.id   AF-A0A847UK34-F1
#
_cell.length_a   1.000
_cell.length_b   1.000
_cell.length_c   1.000
_cell.angle_alpha   90.00
_cell.angle_beta   90.00
_cell.angle_gamma   90.00
#
_symmetry.space_group_name_H-M   'P 1'
#
loop_
_entity.id
_entity.type
_entity.pdbx_description
1 polymer ?
#
loop_
_entity_poly.entity_id
_entity_poly.type
_entity_poly.pdbx_seq_one_letter_code
_entity_poly.pdbx_strand_id
1 'polypeptide(L)'
;MHCGRDFDSPVDAGTGTTVLDAGGSQTTSDLEAALNAGDLDGIQNALAQNDNGPTIVGVVLAGIALFTLPLVSPPGAALYLLVVAGVGAIAATQSTFDAALRTGGKALALAPFVLVFIDVFLGYLFSGMVATSATVLVGPAIYAGLVMYGIRWYRRR
;
A
#
# COMPACT_ATOMS: atom_id res chain seq x y z
N MET A 1 -14.16 55.35 -18.50
CA MET A 1 -14.80 54.20 -17.81
C MET A 1 -14.55 52.97 -18.67
N HIS A 2 -14.21 51.83 -18.05
CA HIS A 2 -13.54 50.61 -18.59
C HIS A 2 -12.02 50.81 -18.84
N CYS A 3 -11.07 49.96 -18.41
CA CYS A 3 -11.02 48.48 -18.22
C CYS A 3 -9.99 48.03 -17.13
N GLY A 4 -10.12 46.79 -16.65
CA GLY A 4 -9.03 45.96 -16.05
C GLY A 4 -9.11 45.79 -14.53
N ARG A 5 -9.91 44.88 -13.94
CA ARG A 5 -9.72 43.43 -13.78
C ARG A 5 -8.43 42.99 -13.09
N ASP A 6 -8.63 42.19 -12.03
CA ASP A 6 -7.81 41.10 -11.53
C ASP A 6 -6.59 41.42 -10.63
N PHE A 7 -6.81 41.51 -9.32
CA PHE A 7 -5.81 41.12 -8.32
C PHE A 7 -6.49 40.27 -7.24
N ASP A 8 -6.74 39.00 -7.58
CA ASP A 8 -7.38 37.99 -6.73
C ASP A 8 -6.36 37.16 -5.93
N SER A 9 -5.17 37.72 -5.65
CA SER A 9 -4.17 37.06 -4.81
C SER A 9 -3.37 38.08 -4.00
N PRO A 10 -3.53 38.15 -2.66
CA PRO A 10 -2.58 38.88 -1.83
C PRO A 10 -1.22 38.17 -1.92
N VAL A 11 -0.27 38.80 -2.59
CA VAL A 11 1.14 38.40 -2.55
C VAL A 11 1.69 38.91 -1.23
N ASP A 12 2.07 38.00 -0.33
CA ASP A 12 2.72 38.37 0.93
C ASP A 12 4.13 38.89 0.64
N ALA A 13 4.37 40.15 1.01
CA ALA A 13 5.56 40.92 0.64
C ALA A 13 6.80 40.58 1.48
N GLY A 14 6.85 39.38 2.07
CA GLY A 14 7.98 38.86 2.84
C GLY A 14 8.84 37.83 2.12
N THR A 15 8.28 37.07 1.17
CA THR A 15 8.95 35.87 0.61
C THR A 15 8.84 35.70 -0.91
N GLY A 16 8.08 36.54 -1.61
CA GLY A 16 8.03 36.53 -3.08
C GLY A 16 7.36 35.30 -3.71
N THR A 17 6.60 34.52 -2.94
CA THR A 17 5.88 33.33 -3.43
C THR A 17 4.39 33.61 -3.56
N THR A 18 3.79 33.23 -4.69
CA THR A 18 2.34 33.34 -4.91
C THR A 18 1.60 32.23 -4.17
N VAL A 19 0.43 32.55 -3.60
CA VAL A 19 -0.41 31.61 -2.83
C VAL A 19 -0.88 30.39 -3.67
N LEU A 20 -0.79 30.45 -5.00
CA LEU A 20 -1.08 29.31 -5.87
C LEU A 20 0.07 28.28 -5.97
N ASP A 21 1.30 28.63 -5.58
CA ASP A 21 2.42 27.68 -5.49
C ASP A 21 2.44 26.95 -4.13
N ALA A 22 1.65 27.41 -3.16
CA ALA A 22 1.45 26.73 -1.87
C ALA A 22 0.48 25.53 -1.96
N GLY A 23 -0.26 25.39 -3.06
CA GLY A 23 -1.11 24.21 -3.32
C GLY A 23 -0.34 23.03 -3.93
N GLY A 24 0.87 23.29 -4.43
CA GLY A 24 1.76 22.34 -5.09
C GLY A 24 2.76 21.68 -4.14
N SER A 25 2.26 21.14 -3.03
CA SER A 25 2.91 20.12 -2.20
C SER A 25 4.27 20.45 -1.57
N GLN A 26 4.26 21.33 -0.57
CA GLN A 26 5.26 21.29 0.52
C GLN A 26 5.54 19.83 0.97
N THR A 27 4.49 19.00 1.01
CA THR A 27 4.54 17.58 1.39
C THR A 27 5.28 16.64 0.44
N THR A 28 5.39 16.92 -0.87
CA THR A 28 6.19 16.06 -1.79
C THR A 28 7.66 16.44 -1.76
N SER A 29 7.96 17.74 -1.66
CA SER A 29 9.31 18.26 -1.40
C SER A 29 9.87 17.68 -0.09
N ASP A 30 9.06 17.69 0.98
CA ASP A 30 9.44 17.12 2.27
C ASP A 30 9.65 15.60 2.19
N LEU A 31 8.85 14.90 1.37
CA LEU A 31 9.00 13.46 1.14
C LEU A 31 10.29 13.15 0.38
N GLU A 32 10.61 13.88 -0.69
CA GLU A 32 11.87 13.70 -1.45
C GLU A 32 13.09 14.02 -0.59
N ALA A 33 13.03 15.08 0.23
CA ALA A 33 14.08 15.44 1.17
C ALA A 33 14.31 14.34 2.22
N ALA A 34 13.24 13.80 2.80
CA ALA A 34 13.32 12.72 3.79
C ALA A 34 13.79 11.40 3.16
N LEU A 35 13.37 11.08 1.93
CA LEU A 35 13.85 9.93 1.15
C LEU A 35 15.36 10.06 0.86
N ASN A 36 15.82 11.23 0.44
CA ASN A 36 17.22 11.49 0.14
C ASN A 36 18.10 11.47 1.41
N ALA A 37 17.55 11.91 2.55
CA ALA A 37 18.22 11.85 3.85
C ALA A 37 18.18 10.45 4.48
N GLY A 38 17.37 9.52 3.96
CA GLY A 38 17.11 8.22 4.58
C GLY A 38 16.39 8.32 5.93
N ASP A 39 15.71 9.45 6.18
CA ASP A 39 14.99 9.70 7.42
C ASP A 39 13.63 9.01 7.39
N LEU A 40 13.58 7.81 7.97
CA LEU A 40 12.37 6.99 8.05
C LEU A 40 11.25 7.69 8.82
N ASP A 41 11.56 8.51 9.82
CA ASP A 41 10.55 9.19 10.63
C ASP A 41 10.00 10.40 9.86
N GLY A 42 10.86 11.12 9.15
CA GLY A 42 10.48 12.18 8.21
C GLY A 42 9.60 11.68 7.05
N ILE A 43 9.95 10.55 6.44
CA ILE A 43 9.14 9.92 5.38
C ILE A 43 7.74 9.57 5.90
N GLN A 44 7.66 9.02 7.11
CA GLN A 44 6.38 8.65 7.71
C GLN A 44 5.51 9.87 8.00
N ASN A 45 6.09 10.93 8.57
CA ASN A 45 5.36 12.14 8.87
C ASN A 45 4.87 12.84 7.58
N ALA A 46 5.73 12.87 6.54
CA ALA A 46 5.37 13.40 5.23
C ALA A 46 4.25 12.57 4.55
N LEU A 47 4.30 11.23 4.63
CA LEU A 47 3.23 10.37 4.10
C LEU A 47 1.91 10.47 4.88
N ALA A 48 1.98 10.70 6.19
CA ALA A 48 0.79 10.87 7.01
C ALA A 48 0.05 12.18 6.73
N GLN A 49 0.78 13.23 6.32
CA GLN A 49 0.22 14.52 5.93
C GLN A 49 -0.10 14.63 4.42
N ASN A 50 0.33 13.66 3.62
CA ASN A 50 0.06 13.62 2.18
C ASN A 50 -1.27 12.91 1.89
N ASP A 51 -2.13 13.57 1.12
CA ASP A 51 -3.40 13.00 0.63
C ASP A 51 -3.20 11.70 -0.17
N ASN A 52 -2.03 11.52 -0.78
CA ASN A 52 -1.66 10.30 -1.52
C ASN A 52 -0.98 9.21 -0.67
N GLY A 53 -0.82 9.41 0.63
CA GLY A 53 -0.19 8.43 1.55
C GLY A 53 -0.77 7.01 1.44
N PRO A 54 -2.11 6.81 1.43
CA PRO A 54 -2.72 5.49 1.27
C PRO A 54 -2.37 4.81 -0.07
N THR A 55 -2.34 5.58 -1.16
CA THR A 55 -1.99 5.08 -2.50
C THR A 55 -0.55 4.58 -2.54
N ILE A 56 0.38 5.32 -1.95
CA ILE A 56 1.80 4.92 -1.87
C ILE A 56 1.93 3.62 -1.07
N VAL A 57 1.24 3.48 0.07
CA VAL A 57 1.20 2.24 0.85
C VAL A 57 0.68 1.08 0.01
N GLY A 58 -0.38 1.30 -0.78
CA GLY A 58 -0.90 0.29 -1.69
C GLY A 58 0.10 -0.19 -2.73
N VAL A 59 0.84 0.72 -3.36
CA VAL A 59 1.90 0.37 -4.32
C VAL A 59 3.01 -0.43 -3.64
N VAL A 60 3.45 0.00 -2.46
CA VAL A 60 4.51 -0.70 -1.70
C VAL A 60 4.05 -2.11 -1.29
N LEU A 61 2.83 -2.24 -0.76
CA LEU A 61 2.29 -3.54 -0.37
C LEU A 61 2.05 -4.46 -1.57
N ALA A 62 1.62 -3.93 -2.71
CA ALA A 62 1.53 -4.69 -3.96
C ALA A 62 2.92 -5.16 -4.42
N GLY A 63 3.95 -4.31 -4.32
CA GLY A 63 5.33 -4.69 -4.59
C GLY A 63 5.80 -5.83 -3.67
N ILE A 64 5.60 -5.69 -2.36
CA ILE A 64 5.94 -6.74 -1.39
C ILE A 64 5.20 -8.03 -1.73
N ALA A 65 3.89 -7.97 -1.99
CA ALA A 65 3.09 -9.12 -2.41
C ALA A 65 3.70 -9.77 -3.66
N LEU A 66 4.07 -8.97 -4.65
CA LEU A 66 4.61 -9.41 -5.94
C LEU A 66 5.88 -10.28 -5.79
N PHE A 67 6.74 -9.93 -4.84
CA PHE A 67 7.99 -10.67 -4.59
C PHE A 67 7.85 -11.81 -3.59
N THR A 68 6.96 -11.68 -2.62
CA THR A 68 6.93 -12.59 -1.46
C THR A 68 5.94 -13.73 -1.61
N LEU A 69 4.78 -13.49 -2.21
CA LEU A 69 3.73 -14.51 -2.37
C LEU A 69 4.17 -15.74 -3.19
N PRO A 70 4.98 -15.65 -4.25
CA PRO A 70 5.39 -16.82 -5.02
C PRO A 70 6.17 -17.85 -4.20
N LEU A 71 6.78 -17.43 -3.08
CA LEU A 71 7.50 -18.33 -2.16
C LEU A 71 6.57 -19.18 -1.29
N VAL A 72 5.32 -18.76 -1.12
CA VAL A 72 4.35 -19.36 -0.20
C VAL A 72 3.03 -19.75 -0.85
N SER A 73 2.87 -19.50 -2.16
CA SER A 73 1.70 -19.88 -2.95
C SER A 73 1.95 -21.12 -3.83
N PRO A 74 0.90 -21.89 -4.17
CA PRO A 74 1.00 -22.98 -5.12
C PRO A 74 1.57 -22.51 -6.48
N PRO A 75 2.43 -23.31 -7.14
CA PRO A 75 2.98 -22.98 -8.44
C PRO A 75 1.87 -22.93 -9.51
N GLY A 76 1.87 -21.89 -10.34
CA GLY A 76 0.93 -21.77 -11.46
C GLY A 76 -0.41 -21.09 -11.15
N ALA A 77 -0.55 -20.42 -10.00
CA ALA A 77 -1.73 -19.63 -9.68
C ALA A 77 -1.93 -18.49 -10.70
N ALA A 78 -2.73 -18.73 -11.75
CA ALA A 78 -3.01 -17.76 -12.81
C ALA A 78 -3.64 -16.46 -12.27
N LEU A 79 -4.33 -16.55 -11.12
CA LEU A 79 -4.98 -15.43 -10.44
C LEU A 79 -4.06 -14.70 -9.45
N TYR A 80 -2.77 -15.07 -9.41
CA TYR A 80 -1.77 -14.48 -8.54
C TYR A 80 -1.70 -12.94 -8.65
N LEU A 81 -1.59 -12.44 -9.88
CA LEU A 81 -1.51 -11.00 -10.13
C LEU A 81 -2.78 -10.25 -9.69
N LEU A 82 -3.93 -10.92 -9.75
CA LEU A 82 -5.20 -10.36 -9.29
C LEU A 82 -5.19 -10.23 -7.76
N VAL A 83 -4.67 -11.23 -7.04
CA VAL A 83 -4.52 -11.14 -5.58
C VAL A 83 -3.53 -10.04 -5.19
N VAL A 84 -2.39 -9.93 -5.88
CA VAL A 84 -1.41 -8.83 -5.67
C VAL A 84 -2.07 -7.47 -5.88
N ALA A 85 -2.76 -7.28 -6.99
CA ALA A 85 -3.48 -6.04 -7.29
C ALA A 85 -4.57 -5.76 -6.25
N GLY A 86 -5.28 -6.80 -5.79
CA GLY A 86 -6.29 -6.71 -4.74
C GLY A 86 -5.72 -6.22 -3.42
N VAL A 87 -4.57 -6.73 -2.98
CA VAL A 87 -3.89 -6.26 -1.77
C VAL A 87 -3.54 -4.77 -1.87
N GLY A 88 -2.97 -4.35 -3.00
CA GLY A 88 -2.63 -2.95 -3.25
C GLY A 88 -3.86 -2.04 -3.27
N ALA A 89 -4.91 -2.45 -3.98
CA ALA A 89 -6.15 -1.71 -4.08
C ALA A 89 -6.87 -1.57 -2.72
N ILE A 90 -6.91 -2.64 -1.91
CA ILE A 90 -7.50 -2.61 -0.56
C ILE A 90 -6.80 -1.58 0.33
N ALA A 91 -5.48 -1.45 0.21
CA ALA A 91 -4.72 -0.46 0.96
C ALA A 91 -4.90 0.97 0.39
N ALA A 92 -4.88 1.12 -0.94
CA ALA A 92 -4.99 2.41 -1.61
C ALA A 92 -6.36 3.07 -1.44
N THR A 93 -7.41 2.29 -1.21
CA THR A 93 -8.79 2.78 -1.00
C THR A 93 -9.05 3.27 0.43
N GLN A 94 -8.07 3.19 1.33
CA GLN A 94 -8.23 3.66 2.71
C GLN A 94 -8.09 5.18 2.80
N SER A 95 -8.77 5.77 3.79
CA SER A 95 -8.79 7.22 3.97
C SER A 95 -7.56 7.79 4.69
N THR A 96 -6.74 6.96 5.33
CA THR A 96 -5.54 7.39 6.07
C THR A 96 -4.39 6.41 5.89
N PHE A 97 -3.17 6.90 6.02
CA PHE A 97 -1.95 6.10 5.91
C PHE A 97 -1.91 4.92 6.91
N ASP A 98 -2.25 5.15 8.19
CA ASP A 98 -2.25 4.09 9.21
C ASP A 98 -3.37 3.04 8.95
N ALA A 99 -4.53 3.48 8.45
CA ALA A 99 -5.59 2.56 8.01
C ALA A 99 -5.16 1.73 6.79
N ALA A 100 -4.45 2.34 5.83
CA ALA A 100 -3.87 1.67 4.66
C ALA A 100 -2.88 0.58 5.08
N LEU A 101 -1.96 0.88 6.00
CA LEU A 101 -1.00 -0.11 6.51
C LEU A 101 -1.68 -1.23 7.28
N ARG A 102 -2.64 -0.91 8.15
CA ARG A 102 -3.32 -1.91 8.96
C ARG A 102 -4.21 -2.83 8.12
N THR A 103 -5.01 -2.26 7.22
CA THR A 103 -5.97 -3.02 6.41
C THR A 103 -5.27 -3.71 5.24
N GLY A 104 -4.37 -3.00 4.55
CA GLY A 104 -3.53 -3.55 3.49
C GLY A 104 -2.59 -4.64 4.00
N GLY A 105 -1.98 -4.45 5.16
CA GLY A 105 -1.14 -5.47 5.78
C GLY A 105 -1.90 -6.73 6.19
N LYS A 106 -3.15 -6.61 6.65
CA LYS A 106 -4.04 -7.77 6.85
C LYS A 106 -4.39 -8.46 5.54
N ALA A 107 -4.68 -7.68 4.49
CA ALA A 107 -4.95 -8.23 3.16
C ALA A 107 -3.73 -9.00 2.63
N LEU A 108 -2.52 -8.46 2.82
CA LEU A 108 -1.27 -9.12 2.50
C LEU A 108 -1.12 -10.44 3.29
N ALA A 109 -1.40 -10.44 4.60
CA ALA A 109 -1.34 -11.64 5.42
C ALA A 109 -2.34 -12.74 4.98
N LEU A 110 -3.51 -12.34 4.46
CA LEU A 110 -4.53 -13.27 3.98
C LEU A 110 -4.30 -13.75 2.54
N ALA A 111 -3.57 -13.00 1.73
CA ALA A 111 -3.31 -13.32 0.33
C ALA A 111 -2.85 -14.77 0.05
N PRO A 112 -1.89 -15.37 0.78
CA PRO A 112 -1.47 -16.74 0.48
C PRO A 112 -2.58 -17.76 0.80
N PHE A 113 -3.43 -17.52 1.79
CA PHE A 113 -4.60 -18.37 2.08
C PHE A 113 -5.64 -18.30 0.96
N VAL A 114 -5.87 -17.10 0.43
CA VAL A 114 -6.78 -16.89 -0.71
C VAL A 114 -6.26 -17.65 -1.93
N LEU A 115 -4.95 -17.61 -2.20
CA LEU A 115 -4.36 -18.35 -3.32
C LEU A 115 -4.49 -19.87 -3.16
N VAL A 116 -4.23 -20.40 -1.96
CA VAL A 116 -4.45 -21.83 -1.68
C VAL A 116 -5.92 -22.21 -1.83
N PHE A 117 -6.83 -21.38 -1.33
CA PHE A 117 -8.27 -21.62 -1.48
C PHE A 117 -8.70 -21.64 -2.96
N ILE A 118 -8.24 -20.67 -3.75
CA ILE A 118 -8.51 -20.60 -5.19
C ILE A 118 -7.97 -21.86 -5.88
N ASP A 119 -6.74 -22.26 -5.59
CA ASP A 119 -6.12 -23.46 -6.18
C ASP A 119 -6.92 -24.74 -5.88
N VAL A 120 -7.30 -24.95 -4.61
CA VAL A 120 -8.17 -26.06 -4.20
C VAL A 120 -9.53 -26.02 -4.89
N PHE A 121 -10.14 -24.83 -4.96
CA PHE A 121 -11.45 -24.66 -5.57
C PHE A 121 -11.42 -24.94 -7.08
N LEU A 122 -10.40 -24.46 -7.80
CA LEU A 122 -10.21 -24.76 -9.22
C LEU A 122 -9.91 -26.25 -9.43
N GLY A 123 -9.04 -26.84 -8.60
CA GLY A 123 -8.77 -28.28 -8.63
C GLY A 123 -10.05 -29.10 -8.50
N TYR A 124 -10.89 -28.78 -7.51
CA TYR A 124 -12.19 -29.42 -7.35
C TYR A 124 -13.12 -29.18 -8.54
N LEU A 125 -13.21 -27.94 -9.04
CA LEU A 125 -14.12 -27.58 -10.12
C LEU A 125 -13.77 -28.29 -11.45
N PHE A 126 -12.48 -28.41 -11.77
CA PHE A 126 -12.03 -28.98 -13.04
C PHE A 126 -11.76 -30.48 -13.00
N SER A 127 -11.31 -31.02 -11.85
CA SER A 127 -10.91 -32.43 -11.73
C SER A 127 -11.80 -33.27 -10.81
N GLY A 128 -12.74 -32.64 -10.09
CA GLY A 128 -13.62 -33.31 -9.12
C GLY A 128 -12.89 -33.85 -7.88
N MET A 129 -11.58 -33.62 -7.76
CA MET A 129 -10.75 -34.12 -6.68
C MET A 129 -10.15 -32.97 -5.86
N VAL A 130 -10.17 -33.13 -4.54
CA VAL A 130 -9.42 -32.28 -3.61
C VAL A 130 -8.16 -33.03 -3.22
N ALA A 131 -7.05 -32.75 -3.90
CA ALA A 131 -5.76 -33.38 -3.66
C ALA A 131 -4.85 -32.50 -2.79
N THR A 132 -5.38 -31.93 -1.69
CA THR A 132 -4.61 -31.04 -0.81
C THR A 132 -4.56 -31.53 0.63
N SER A 133 -3.36 -31.48 1.20
CA SER A 133 -3.09 -31.80 2.59
C SER A 133 -3.05 -30.52 3.44
N ALA A 134 -3.39 -30.64 4.73
CA ALA A 134 -3.35 -29.52 5.67
C ALA A 134 -1.95 -28.88 5.80
N THR A 135 -0.89 -29.61 5.45
CA THR A 135 0.50 -29.11 5.43
C THR A 135 0.72 -27.96 4.46
N VAL A 136 -0.11 -27.82 3.42
CA VAL A 136 -0.06 -26.70 2.46
C VAL A 136 -0.31 -25.34 3.14
N LEU A 137 -0.97 -25.33 4.32
CA LEU A 137 -1.26 -24.11 5.07
C LEU A 137 -0.12 -23.64 5.98
N VAL A 138 0.94 -24.45 6.16
CA VAL A 138 2.07 -24.10 7.05
C VAL A 138 2.82 -22.88 6.53
N GLY A 139 3.14 -22.83 5.24
CA GLY A 139 3.79 -21.67 4.60
C GLY A 139 2.96 -20.39 4.73
N PRO A 140 1.68 -20.39 4.29
CA PRO A 140 0.75 -19.28 4.49
C PRO A 140 0.64 -18.81 5.95
N ALA A 141 0.60 -19.74 6.92
CA ALA A 141 0.50 -19.41 8.34
C ALA A 141 1.76 -18.72 8.88
N ILE A 142 2.94 -19.22 8.52
CA ILE A 142 4.22 -18.59 8.89
C ILE A 142 4.30 -17.19 8.27
N TYR A 143 3.94 -17.06 6.99
CA TYR A 143 3.93 -15.79 6.29
C TYR A 143 3.01 -14.76 6.95
N ALA A 144 1.77 -15.15 7.25
CA ALA A 144 0.82 -14.27 7.94
C ALA A 144 1.32 -13.87 9.33
N GLY A 145 1.95 -14.79 10.06
CA GLY A 145 2.60 -14.50 11.33
C GLY A 145 3.68 -13.43 11.21
N LEU A 146 4.56 -13.54 10.21
CA LEU A 146 5.63 -12.57 9.94
C LEU A 146 5.08 -11.19 9.53
N VAL A 147 4.10 -11.15 8.62
CA VAL A 147 3.47 -9.91 8.17
C VAL A 147 2.78 -9.21 9.35
N MET A 148 1.98 -9.94 10.13
CA MET A 148 1.28 -9.39 11.30
C MET A 148 2.24 -8.97 12.41
N TYR A 149 3.34 -9.69 12.60
CA TYR A 149 4.41 -9.29 13.50
C TYR A 149 5.06 -7.98 13.05
N GLY A 150 5.38 -7.85 11.76
CA GLY A 150 5.93 -6.63 11.16
C GLY A 150 5.02 -5.42 11.36
N ILE A 151 3.72 -5.57 11.07
CA ILE A 151 2.71 -4.51 11.29
C ILE A 151 2.62 -4.14 12.77
N ARG A 152 2.63 -5.14 13.67
CA ARG A 152 2.58 -4.90 15.12
C ARG A 152 3.82 -4.17 15.63
N TRP A 153 4.99 -4.52 15.10
CA TRP A 153 6.25 -3.88 15.46
C TRP A 153 6.31 -2.44 14.95
N TYR A 154 5.87 -2.20 13.72
CA TYR A 154 5.75 -0.87 13.14
C TYR A 154 4.88 0.04 14.02
N ARG A 155 3.71 -0.41 14.48
CA ARG A 155 2.82 0.37 15.35
C ARG A 155 3.35 0.65 16.76
N ARG A 156 4.45 0.04 17.17
CA ARG A 156 5.06 0.24 18.51
C ARG A 156 6.17 1.27 18.51
N ARG A 157 6.66 1.65 17.33
CA ARG A 157 7.57 2.78 17.13
C ARG A 157 6.74 4.03 16.88
#